data_AF-A2RB18-F1
#
_entry.id   AF-A2RB18-F1
#
_cell.length_a   1.000
_cell.length_b   1.000
_cell.length_c   1.000
_cell.angle_alpha   90.00
_cell.angle_beta   90.00
_cell.angle_gamma   90.00
#
_symmetry.space_group_name_H-M   'P 1'
#
loop_
_entity.id
_entity.type
_entity.pdbx_description
1 polymer ?
#
loop_
_entity_poly.entity_id
_entity_poly.type
_entity_poly.pdbx_seq_one_letter_code
_entity_poly.pdbx_strand_id
1 'polypeptide(L)'
;AYANGSSTDYIEKVLKLPSVCTNTGVKHLHHAALRFDVGVYFEANGHGTITFSETALKTIKNTEPQSPAQQRSLECLQALTDLINQAVGDAISDMLLVEAILAHKGWSPKEWLATYTDLPSRLVRVEVADRSIFKAYDAERKLESPAGLQAKIESLQSRYNKGRSFARASGTEDAVRVYAEAASRSEADDLATRVANAVREAGTAKETLQSA
;
A
#
# COMPACT_ATOMS: atom_id res chain seq x y z
N ALA A 1 1.48 -0.48 4.19
CA ALA A 1 1.05 0.77 4.87
C ALA A 1 1.08 2.04 3.99
N TYR A 2 1.90 2.12 2.93
CA TYR A 2 2.06 3.33 2.11
C TYR A 2 0.92 3.65 1.13
N ALA A 3 -0.03 2.73 0.92
CA ALA A 3 -1.22 3.00 0.11
C ALA A 3 -2.00 4.19 0.68
N ASN A 4 -2.55 5.04 -0.19
CA ASN A 4 -3.38 6.16 0.21
C ASN A 4 -4.64 5.64 0.93
N GLY A 5 -5.07 6.34 1.98
CA GLY A 5 -6.29 5.98 2.70
C GLY A 5 -7.53 5.92 1.80
N SER A 6 -7.60 6.79 0.79
CA SER A 6 -8.71 6.81 -0.16
C SER A 6 -8.78 5.56 -1.05
N SER A 7 -7.64 4.96 -1.42
CA SER A 7 -7.66 3.74 -2.23
C SER A 7 -8.14 2.53 -1.42
N THR A 8 -7.76 2.46 -0.14
CA THR A 8 -8.26 1.44 0.79
C THR A 8 -9.77 1.61 1.01
N ASP A 9 -10.22 2.84 1.25
CA ASP A 9 -11.64 3.18 1.37
C ASP A 9 -12.43 2.80 0.10
N TYR A 10 -11.88 3.04 -1.09
CA TYR A 10 -12.51 2.68 -2.35
C TYR A 10 -12.72 1.16 -2.48
N ILE A 11 -11.68 0.37 -2.17
CA ILE A 11 -11.74 -1.10 -2.20
C ILE A 11 -12.83 -1.62 -1.26
N GLU A 12 -12.86 -1.15 -0.01
CA GLU A 12 -13.77 -1.68 1.01
C GLU A 12 -15.20 -1.14 0.86
N LYS A 13 -15.34 0.16 0.57
CA LYS A 13 -16.65 0.84 0.59
C LYS A 13 -17.33 0.84 -0.77
N VAL A 14 -16.60 0.86 -1.88
CA VAL A 14 -17.18 0.88 -3.24
C VAL A 14 -17.12 -0.50 -3.88
N LEU A 15 -15.92 -1.11 -3.96
CA LEU A 15 -15.76 -2.43 -4.60
C LEU A 15 -16.27 -3.57 -3.71
N LYS A 16 -16.44 -3.32 -2.40
CA LYS A 16 -16.88 -4.31 -1.40
C LYS A 16 -15.96 -5.53 -1.32
N LEU A 17 -14.66 -5.31 -1.47
CA LEU A 17 -13.63 -6.34 -1.40
C LEU A 17 -12.81 -6.21 -0.10
N PRO A 18 -12.27 -7.32 0.42
CA PRO A 18 -11.36 -7.27 1.56
C PRO A 18 -10.04 -6.59 1.15
N SER A 19 -9.47 -5.79 2.06
CA SER A 19 -8.12 -5.25 1.94
C SER A 19 -7.25 -5.82 3.06
N VAL A 20 -5.98 -6.17 2.75
CA VAL A 20 -5.03 -6.69 3.75
C VAL A 20 -3.77 -5.85 3.70
N CYS A 21 -3.45 -5.19 4.81
CA CYS A 21 -2.19 -4.49 4.96
C CYS A 21 -1.09 -5.47 5.42
N THR A 22 0.04 -5.49 4.72
CA THR A 22 1.21 -6.30 5.04
C THR A 22 2.43 -5.41 5.31
N ASN A 23 3.52 -6.01 5.79
CA ASN A 23 4.84 -5.38 5.77
C ASN A 23 5.23 -5.04 4.32
N THR A 24 5.99 -3.96 4.15
CA THR A 24 6.46 -3.51 2.84
C THR A 24 7.39 -4.55 2.20
N GLY A 25 7.38 -4.61 0.87
CA GLY A 25 8.21 -5.53 0.10
C GLY A 25 7.43 -6.70 -0.46
N VAL A 26 7.64 -6.94 -1.74
CA VAL A 26 6.88 -7.86 -2.61
C VAL A 26 6.75 -9.28 -2.05
N LYS A 27 7.75 -9.76 -1.30
CA LYS A 27 7.70 -11.06 -0.61
C LYS A 27 6.49 -11.19 0.31
N HIS A 28 6.21 -10.15 1.12
CA HIS A 28 5.10 -10.17 2.07
C HIS A 28 3.76 -10.00 1.38
N LEU A 29 3.71 -9.12 0.37
CA LEU A 29 2.51 -8.90 -0.45
C LEU A 29 2.11 -10.19 -1.19
N HIS A 30 3.05 -10.81 -1.89
CA HIS A 30 2.82 -12.03 -2.66
C HIS A 30 2.32 -13.17 -1.77
N HIS A 31 2.97 -13.41 -0.62
CA HIS A 31 2.51 -14.44 0.32
C HIS A 31 1.10 -14.18 0.88
N ALA A 32 0.70 -12.91 1.06
CA ALA A 32 -0.65 -12.58 1.47
C ALA A 32 -1.67 -12.74 0.33
N ALA A 33 -1.28 -12.39 -0.90
CA ALA A 33 -2.13 -12.53 -2.09
C ALA A 33 -2.51 -13.99 -2.37
N LEU A 34 -1.57 -14.93 -2.16
CA LEU A 34 -1.80 -16.37 -2.31
C LEU A 34 -2.86 -16.96 -1.35
N ARG A 35 -3.31 -16.19 -0.35
CA ARG A 35 -4.41 -16.61 0.55
C ARG A 35 -5.80 -16.43 -0.07
N PHE A 36 -5.88 -15.82 -1.24
CA PHE A 36 -7.10 -15.57 -1.99
C PHE A 36 -7.11 -16.39 -3.28
N ASP A 37 -8.31 -16.63 -3.81
CA ASP A 37 -8.46 -17.23 -5.15
C ASP A 37 -7.95 -16.29 -6.26
N VAL A 38 -8.21 -14.99 -6.11
CA VAL A 38 -7.66 -13.93 -6.96
C VAL A 38 -7.05 -12.86 -6.06
N GLY A 39 -5.72 -12.85 -5.95
CA GLY A 39 -4.98 -11.93 -5.08
C GLY A 39 -4.33 -10.81 -5.88
N VAL A 40 -4.86 -9.58 -5.78
CA VAL A 40 -4.28 -8.38 -6.40
C VAL A 40 -3.35 -7.70 -5.41
N TYR A 41 -2.10 -7.42 -5.81
CA TYR A 41 -1.19 -6.63 -4.98
C TYR A 41 -0.33 -5.68 -5.81
N PHE A 42 -0.29 -4.41 -5.41
CA PHE A 42 0.58 -3.38 -5.98
C PHE A 42 1.12 -2.48 -4.86
N GLU A 43 2.40 -2.15 -4.93
CA GLU A 43 3.02 -1.08 -4.15
C GLU A 43 2.87 0.26 -4.90
N ALA A 44 2.82 1.38 -4.17
CA ALA A 44 2.64 2.71 -4.77
C ALA A 44 3.79 3.13 -5.71
N ASN A 45 4.92 2.42 -5.70
CA ASN A 45 6.02 2.60 -6.64
C ASN A 45 5.78 1.95 -8.02
N GLY A 46 4.64 1.27 -8.20
CA GLY A 46 4.25 0.60 -9.44
C GLY A 46 4.54 -0.90 -9.48
N HIS A 47 5.25 -1.47 -8.50
CA HIS A 47 5.53 -2.90 -8.50
C HIS A 47 4.32 -3.71 -8.01
N GLY A 48 3.83 -4.66 -8.81
CA GLY A 48 2.74 -5.54 -8.40
C GLY A 48 2.39 -6.57 -9.47
N THR A 49 1.42 -7.43 -9.16
CA THR A 49 0.77 -8.34 -10.13
C THR A 49 -0.54 -8.87 -9.53
N ILE A 50 -1.20 -9.79 -10.23
CA ILE A 50 -2.37 -10.54 -9.79
C ILE A 50 -2.02 -12.03 -9.78
N THR A 51 -2.38 -12.70 -8.68
CA THR A 51 -2.17 -14.14 -8.49
C THR A 51 -3.49 -14.88 -8.58
N PHE A 52 -3.47 -16.09 -9.13
CA PHE A 52 -4.63 -16.96 -9.22
C PHE A 52 -4.34 -18.29 -8.52
N SER A 53 -5.22 -18.71 -7.60
CA SER A 53 -5.09 -20.01 -6.96
C SER A 53 -5.37 -21.15 -7.95
N GLU A 54 -4.88 -22.35 -7.66
CA GLU A 54 -5.24 -23.55 -8.43
C GLU A 54 -6.76 -23.79 -8.48
N THR A 55 -7.47 -23.47 -7.39
CA THR A 55 -8.93 -23.54 -7.33
C THR A 55 -9.57 -22.52 -8.26
N ALA A 56 -9.05 -21.29 -8.30
CA ALA A 56 -9.52 -20.24 -9.19
C ALA A 56 -9.33 -20.64 -10.66
N LEU A 57 -8.12 -21.10 -11.03
CA LEU A 57 -7.79 -21.52 -12.40
C LEU A 57 -8.68 -22.68 -12.86
N LYS A 58 -8.89 -23.69 -12.00
CA LYS A 58 -9.79 -24.82 -12.30
C LYS A 58 -11.24 -24.36 -12.46
N THR A 59 -11.71 -23.48 -11.60
CA THR A 59 -13.07 -22.91 -11.70
C THR A 59 -13.25 -22.13 -12.99
N ILE A 60 -12.31 -21.24 -13.32
CA ILE A 60 -12.31 -20.44 -14.54
C ILE A 60 -12.28 -21.34 -15.80
N LYS A 61 -11.53 -22.44 -15.77
CA LYS A 61 -11.42 -23.36 -16.90
C LYS A 61 -12.65 -24.26 -17.10
N ASN A 62 -13.24 -24.75 -16.01
CA ASN A 62 -14.22 -25.84 -16.06
C ASN A 62 -15.68 -25.36 -15.89
N THR A 63 -15.93 -24.08 -15.61
CA THR A 63 -17.29 -23.56 -15.47
C THR A 63 -18.01 -23.56 -16.82
N GLU A 64 -19.20 -24.16 -16.88
CA GLU A 64 -20.07 -24.09 -18.06
C GLU A 64 -20.89 -22.79 -18.03
N PRO A 65 -20.74 -21.89 -19.02
CA PRO A 65 -21.49 -20.64 -19.06
C PRO A 65 -22.95 -20.88 -19.45
N GLN A 66 -23.88 -20.15 -18.84
CA GLN A 66 -25.33 -20.25 -19.11
C GLN A 66 -25.81 -19.19 -20.11
N SER A 67 -24.93 -18.29 -20.54
CA SER A 67 -25.24 -17.25 -21.53
C SER A 67 -24.01 -16.85 -22.33
N PRO A 68 -24.18 -16.28 -23.54
CA PRO A 68 -23.07 -15.75 -24.32
C PRO A 68 -22.29 -14.65 -23.59
N ALA A 69 -22.94 -13.90 -22.69
CA ALA A 69 -22.27 -12.88 -21.87
C ALA A 69 -21.33 -13.51 -20.84
N GLN A 70 -21.79 -14.53 -20.12
CA GLN A 70 -20.96 -15.28 -19.17
C GLN A 70 -19.80 -15.98 -19.88
N GLN A 71 -20.04 -16.55 -21.07
CA GLN A 71 -19.00 -17.18 -21.87
C GLN A 71 -17.87 -16.19 -22.20
N ARG A 72 -18.22 -15.00 -22.72
CA ARG A 72 -17.22 -13.95 -23.02
C ARG A 72 -16.46 -13.49 -21.78
N SER A 73 -17.12 -13.37 -20.63
CA SER A 73 -16.44 -13.02 -19.38
C SER A 73 -15.50 -14.13 -18.92
N LEU A 74 -15.87 -15.40 -19.10
CA LEU A 74 -15.02 -16.54 -18.74
C LEU A 74 -13.80 -16.63 -19.65
N GLU A 75 -13.98 -16.47 -20.96
CA GLU A 75 -12.89 -16.40 -21.95
C GLU A 75 -11.95 -15.21 -21.66
N CYS A 76 -12.51 -14.06 -21.28
CA CYS A 76 -11.72 -12.91 -20.86
C CYS A 76 -10.90 -13.19 -19.59
N LEU A 77 -11.50 -13.82 -18.57
CA LEU A 77 -10.78 -14.25 -17.35
C LEU A 77 -9.67 -15.26 -17.67
N GLN A 78 -9.92 -16.22 -18.55
CA GLN A 78 -8.90 -17.17 -19.01
C GLN A 78 -7.73 -16.45 -19.70
N ALA A 79 -8.01 -15.52 -20.61
CA ALA A 79 -6.97 -14.75 -21.27
C ALA A 79 -6.15 -13.90 -20.28
N LEU A 80 -6.80 -13.33 -19.25
CA LEU A 80 -6.11 -12.58 -18.20
C LEU A 80 -5.15 -13.46 -17.38
N THR A 81 -5.47 -14.74 -17.15
CA THR A 81 -4.57 -15.64 -16.40
C THR A 81 -3.26 -15.93 -17.13
N ASP A 82 -3.26 -15.81 -18.46
CA ASP A 82 -2.07 -15.99 -19.32
C ASP A 82 -1.35 -14.66 -19.61
N LEU A 83 -2.09 -13.55 -19.66
CA LEU A 83 -1.52 -12.21 -19.87
C LEU A 83 -0.70 -11.75 -18.66
N ILE A 84 -1.21 -12.01 -17.45
CA ILE A 84 -0.65 -11.50 -16.20
C ILE A 84 0.51 -12.39 -15.75
N ASN A 85 1.69 -11.80 -15.56
CA ASN A 85 2.85 -12.52 -15.05
C ASN A 85 2.65 -12.90 -13.56
N GLN A 86 2.38 -14.18 -13.29
CA GLN A 86 2.13 -14.66 -11.93
C GLN A 86 3.40 -14.90 -11.10
N ALA A 87 4.59 -14.89 -11.71
CA ALA A 87 5.85 -15.18 -11.02
C ALA A 87 6.45 -13.94 -10.33
N VAL A 88 6.42 -12.79 -11.01
CA VAL A 88 6.93 -11.51 -10.52
C VAL A 88 6.17 -10.37 -11.19
N GLY A 89 6.18 -9.19 -10.57
CA GLY A 89 5.60 -8.00 -11.21
C GLY A 89 6.32 -7.67 -12.52
N ASP A 90 5.55 -7.37 -13.55
CA ASP A 90 6.03 -7.23 -14.92
C ASP A 90 5.36 -6.00 -15.55
N ALA A 91 6.15 -4.93 -15.69
CA ALA A 91 5.65 -3.65 -16.17
C ALA A 91 5.04 -3.72 -17.59
N ILE A 92 5.49 -4.65 -18.45
CA ILE A 92 4.94 -4.78 -19.81
C ILE A 92 3.61 -5.53 -19.76
N SER A 93 3.54 -6.60 -18.96
CA SER A 93 2.28 -7.30 -18.67
C SER A 93 1.25 -6.35 -18.03
N ASP A 94 1.67 -5.57 -17.04
CA ASP A 94 0.82 -4.59 -16.34
C ASP A 94 0.34 -3.47 -17.29
N MET A 95 1.21 -2.99 -18.20
CA MET A 95 0.81 -2.01 -19.22
C MET A 95 -0.28 -2.59 -20.12
N LEU A 96 -0.10 -3.82 -20.64
CA LEU A 96 -1.11 -4.48 -21.48
C LEU A 96 -2.42 -4.72 -20.71
N LEU A 97 -2.33 -5.09 -19.43
CA LEU A 97 -3.47 -5.24 -18.55
C LEU A 97 -4.25 -3.92 -18.39
N VAL A 98 -3.56 -2.81 -18.10
CA VAL A 98 -4.18 -1.49 -17.94
C VAL A 98 -4.87 -1.06 -19.24
N GLU A 99 -4.18 -1.15 -20.37
CA GLU A 99 -4.75 -0.80 -21.68
C GLU A 99 -5.99 -1.64 -22.02
N ALA A 100 -5.96 -2.95 -21.74
CA ALA A 100 -7.11 -3.84 -21.91
C ALA A 100 -8.28 -3.43 -20.99
N ILE A 101 -8.02 -3.16 -19.71
CA ILE A 101 -9.08 -2.75 -18.75
C ILE A 101 -9.74 -1.45 -19.21
N LEU A 102 -8.95 -0.44 -19.61
CA LEU A 102 -9.47 0.84 -20.06
C LEU A 102 -10.28 0.69 -21.35
N ALA A 103 -9.79 -0.09 -22.32
CA ALA A 103 -10.52 -0.40 -23.55
C ALA A 103 -11.87 -1.09 -23.27
N HIS A 104 -11.89 -2.08 -22.37
CA HIS A 104 -13.13 -2.78 -21.98
C HIS A 104 -14.13 -1.88 -21.24
N LYS A 105 -13.63 -0.94 -20.42
CA LYS A 105 -14.49 0.01 -19.69
C LYS A 105 -14.92 1.21 -20.55
N GLY A 106 -14.28 1.43 -21.69
CA GLY A 106 -14.42 2.66 -22.46
C GLY A 106 -13.97 3.89 -21.67
N TRP A 107 -12.99 3.73 -20.77
CA TRP A 107 -12.52 4.79 -19.88
C TRP A 107 -11.29 5.49 -20.46
N SER A 108 -11.31 6.81 -20.37
CA SER A 108 -10.15 7.68 -20.46
C SER A 108 -9.37 7.70 -19.15
N PRO A 109 -8.12 8.19 -19.16
CA PRO A 109 -7.35 8.42 -17.94
C PRO A 109 -8.06 9.31 -16.92
N LYS A 110 -8.90 10.26 -17.38
CA LYS A 110 -9.67 11.15 -16.51
C LYS A 110 -10.76 10.41 -15.74
N GLU A 111 -11.46 9.47 -16.39
CA GLU A 111 -12.50 8.66 -15.73
C GLU A 111 -11.88 7.69 -14.73
N TRP A 112 -10.73 7.10 -15.07
CA TRP A 112 -9.99 6.27 -14.12
C TRP A 112 -9.51 7.09 -12.91
N LEU A 113 -8.91 8.26 -13.13
CA LEU A 113 -8.47 9.15 -12.05
C LEU A 113 -9.64 9.62 -11.17
N ALA A 114 -10.85 9.73 -11.73
CA ALA A 114 -12.05 10.16 -11.01
C ALA A 114 -12.71 9.05 -10.17
N THR A 115 -12.20 7.81 -10.18
CA THR A 115 -12.76 6.70 -9.40
C THR A 115 -12.77 6.97 -7.90
N TYR A 116 -11.75 7.65 -7.38
CA TYR A 116 -11.67 8.19 -6.04
C TYR A 116 -10.64 9.34 -6.00
N THR A 117 -10.71 10.18 -4.98
CA THR A 117 -9.74 11.28 -4.79
C THR A 117 -8.77 10.93 -3.68
N ASP A 118 -7.48 10.84 -4.01
CA ASP A 118 -6.42 10.66 -3.02
C ASP A 118 -6.46 11.74 -1.94
N LEU A 119 -6.23 11.33 -0.68
CA LEU A 119 -5.88 12.27 0.37
C LEU A 119 -4.52 12.92 0.04
N PRO A 120 -4.37 14.24 0.22
CA PRO A 120 -3.06 14.84 0.24
C PRO A 120 -2.13 14.08 1.19
N SER A 121 -0.97 13.67 0.66
CA SER A 121 0.02 12.90 1.41
C SER A 121 1.44 13.42 1.18
N ARG A 122 2.35 13.08 2.09
CA ARG A 122 3.77 13.43 2.05
C ARG A 122 4.61 12.28 2.61
N LEU A 123 5.71 11.98 1.92
CA LEU A 123 6.73 11.04 2.35
C LEU A 123 8.04 11.81 2.63
N VAL A 124 8.59 11.64 3.83
CA VAL A 124 9.81 12.33 4.28
C VAL A 124 10.86 11.29 4.66
N ARG A 125 12.10 11.50 4.23
CA ARG A 125 13.28 10.74 4.69
C ARG A 125 13.91 11.50 5.86
N VAL A 126 14.05 10.85 7.01
CA VAL A 126 14.66 11.41 8.21
C VAL A 126 15.93 10.65 8.52
N GLU A 127 17.07 11.33 8.50
CA GLU A 127 18.35 10.77 8.94
C GLU A 127 18.37 10.66 10.46
N VAL A 128 18.89 9.54 10.96
CA VAL A 128 18.98 9.21 12.38
C VAL A 128 20.33 8.57 12.67
N ALA A 129 20.83 8.68 13.90
CA ALA A 129 22.13 8.12 14.26
C ALA A 129 22.14 6.57 14.23
N ASP A 130 21.05 5.96 14.69
CA ASP A 130 20.90 4.50 14.73
C ASP A 130 19.46 4.13 14.36
N ARG A 131 19.26 3.64 13.13
CA ARG A 131 17.92 3.22 12.68
C ARG A 131 17.42 1.96 13.36
N SER A 132 18.30 1.14 13.95
CA SER A 132 17.94 -0.17 14.52
C SER A 132 17.05 -0.06 15.76
N ILE A 133 17.02 1.12 16.40
CA ILE A 133 16.13 1.40 17.53
C ILE A 133 14.66 1.51 17.10
N PHE A 134 14.37 1.76 15.82
CA PHE A 134 13.02 1.93 15.29
C PHE A 134 12.43 0.57 14.89
N LYS A 135 11.81 -0.12 15.85
CA LYS A 135 11.22 -1.45 15.66
C LYS A 135 9.72 -1.33 15.42
N ALA A 136 9.28 -1.70 14.23
CA ALA A 136 7.88 -1.59 13.82
C ALA A 136 7.14 -2.94 13.89
N TYR A 137 5.84 -2.88 14.14
CA TYR A 137 4.92 -4.02 14.13
C TYR A 137 3.59 -3.63 13.46
N ASP A 138 2.64 -4.57 13.38
CA ASP A 138 1.30 -4.35 12.81
C ASP A 138 1.36 -3.83 11.36
N ALA A 139 1.92 -4.64 10.46
CA ALA A 139 2.17 -4.24 9.07
C ALA A 139 3.02 -2.96 8.93
N GLU A 140 3.98 -2.79 9.84
CA GLU A 140 4.86 -1.62 9.99
C GLU A 140 4.12 -0.29 10.23
N ARG A 141 2.88 -0.35 10.73
CA ARG A 141 2.07 0.86 11.02
C ARG A 141 2.34 1.45 12.39
N LYS A 142 2.90 0.67 13.31
CA LYS A 142 3.17 1.08 14.70
C LYS A 142 4.61 0.81 15.08
N LEU A 143 5.15 1.64 15.97
CA LEU A 143 6.47 1.47 16.57
C LEU A 143 6.35 0.88 17.98
N GLU A 144 7.09 -0.18 18.23
CA GLU A 144 7.34 -0.72 19.57
C GLU A 144 8.45 0.06 20.27
N SER A 145 9.47 0.45 19.50
CA SER A 145 10.64 1.19 19.96
C SER A 145 10.97 2.30 18.96
N PRO A 146 11.45 3.48 19.41
CA PRO A 146 11.68 3.87 20.81
C PRO A 146 10.39 4.14 21.60
N ALA A 147 10.44 3.92 22.92
CA ALA A 147 9.29 4.07 23.81
C ALA A 147 8.71 5.49 23.75
N GLY A 148 7.37 5.60 23.78
CA GLY A 148 6.66 6.88 23.75
C GLY A 148 6.52 7.52 22.35
N LEU A 149 7.36 7.16 21.37
CA LEU A 149 7.27 7.75 20.02
C LEU A 149 5.94 7.41 19.34
N GLN A 150 5.47 6.16 19.44
CA GLN A 150 4.20 5.75 18.87
C GLN A 150 3.01 6.55 19.46
N ALA A 151 2.99 6.74 20.78
CA ALA A 151 1.95 7.54 21.45
C ALA A 151 1.97 9.00 20.99
N LYS A 152 3.16 9.57 20.76
CA LYS A 152 3.32 10.92 20.19
C LYS A 152 2.78 10.99 18.76
N ILE A 153 3.05 9.99 17.92
CA ILE A 153 2.51 9.92 16.54
C ILE A 153 0.97 9.83 16.57
N GLU A 154 0.41 8.97 17.43
CA GLU A 154 -1.04 8.82 17.58
C GLU A 154 -1.73 10.12 18.03
N SER A 155 -1.12 10.83 18.99
CA SER A 155 -1.60 12.15 19.44
C SER A 155 -1.47 13.24 18.38
N LEU A 156 -0.47 13.17 17.49
CA LEU A 156 -0.30 14.13 16.41
C LEU A 156 -1.34 13.90 15.32
N GLN A 157 -1.48 12.67 14.81
CA GLN A 157 -2.40 12.37 13.70
C GLN A 157 -3.87 12.63 14.06
N SER A 158 -4.25 12.47 15.34
CA SER A 158 -5.64 12.70 15.80
C SER A 158 -6.08 14.18 15.73
N ARG A 159 -5.14 15.12 15.52
CA ARG A 159 -5.43 16.56 15.43
C ARG A 159 -5.83 17.01 14.03
N TYR A 160 -5.70 16.14 13.03
CA TYR A 160 -5.93 16.45 11.62
C TYR A 160 -7.13 15.67 11.10
N ASN A 161 -7.91 16.29 10.22
CA ASN A 161 -9.02 15.59 9.61
C ASN A 161 -8.51 14.47 8.69
N LYS A 162 -9.00 13.25 8.90
CA LYS A 162 -8.46 12.02 8.28
C LYS A 162 -6.94 11.86 8.44
N GLY A 163 -6.38 12.39 9.52
CA GLY A 163 -4.95 12.33 9.80
C GLY A 163 -4.48 10.90 10.03
N ARG A 164 -3.55 10.44 9.20
CA ARG A 164 -2.84 9.17 9.40
C ARG A 164 -1.36 9.37 9.15
N SER A 165 -0.52 8.90 10.07
CA SER A 165 0.93 8.91 9.91
C SER A 165 1.57 7.68 10.55
N PHE A 166 2.68 7.24 9.97
CA PHE A 166 3.52 6.21 10.54
C PHE A 166 4.99 6.47 10.19
N ALA A 167 5.89 5.89 10.99
CA ALA A 167 7.32 5.95 10.78
C ALA A 167 7.92 4.55 10.85
N ARG A 168 8.86 4.24 9.95
CA ARG A 168 9.60 2.97 9.97
C ARG A 168 11.02 3.11 9.45
N ALA A 169 11.93 2.29 9.94
CA ALA A 169 13.29 2.23 9.41
C ALA A 169 13.31 1.81 7.94
N SER A 170 14.15 2.46 7.14
CA SER A 170 14.50 2.00 5.80
C SER A 170 15.28 0.69 5.91
N GLY A 171 15.06 -0.23 4.96
CA GLY A 171 15.81 -1.49 4.89
C GLY A 171 17.23 -1.32 4.35
N THR A 172 17.45 -0.29 3.54
CA THR A 172 18.64 -0.10 2.71
C THR A 172 19.46 1.12 3.05
N GLU A 173 19.00 1.97 3.97
CA GLU A 173 19.64 3.24 4.34
C GLU A 173 19.53 3.46 5.84
N ASP A 174 20.49 4.17 6.44
CA ASP A 174 20.40 4.67 7.83
C ASP A 174 19.46 5.89 7.94
N ALA A 175 18.21 5.64 7.61
CA ALA A 175 17.13 6.62 7.64
C ALA A 175 15.82 5.98 8.07
N VAL A 176 14.94 6.80 8.63
CA VAL A 176 13.55 6.47 8.92
C VAL A 176 12.66 7.17 7.90
N ARG A 177 11.72 6.44 7.32
CA ARG A 177 10.71 7.00 6.42
C ARG A 177 9.50 7.39 7.25
N VAL A 178 9.03 8.62 7.07
CA VAL A 178 7.80 9.14 7.67
C VAL A 178 6.79 9.37 6.56
N TYR A 179 5.66 8.70 6.66
CA TYR A 179 4.52 8.93 5.79
C TYR A 179 3.43 9.66 6.58
N ALA A 180 2.78 10.64 5.96
CA ALA A 180 1.56 11.23 6.48
C ALA A 180 0.56 11.54 5.37
N GLU A 181 -0.72 11.45 5.69
CA GLU A 181 -1.83 11.92 4.87
C GLU A 181 -2.90 12.61 5.74
N ALA A 182 -3.65 13.53 5.14
CA ALA A 182 -4.74 14.25 5.79
C ALA A 182 -5.75 14.76 4.74
N ALA A 183 -6.85 15.37 5.18
CA ALA A 183 -7.90 15.88 4.30
C ALA A 183 -7.45 17.06 3.42
N SER A 184 -6.46 17.85 3.85
CA SER A 184 -5.91 18.97 3.08
C SER A 184 -4.39 18.92 2.96
N ARG A 185 -3.84 19.61 1.95
CA ARG A 185 -2.40 19.68 1.68
C ARG A 185 -1.63 20.26 2.87
N SER A 186 -2.09 21.38 3.42
CA SER A 186 -1.44 22.03 4.56
C SER A 186 -1.41 21.14 5.79
N GLU A 187 -2.50 20.42 6.08
CA GLU A 187 -2.55 19.48 7.19
C GLU A 187 -1.60 18.30 7.00
N ALA A 188 -1.56 17.70 5.81
CA ALA A 188 -0.68 16.57 5.52
C ALA A 188 0.80 16.96 5.64
N ASP A 189 1.16 18.14 5.15
CA ASP A 189 2.51 18.68 5.23
C ASP A 189 2.94 19.01 6.67
N ASP A 190 2.05 19.63 7.46
CA ASP A 190 2.30 19.94 8.88
C ASP A 190 2.41 18.65 9.72
N LEU A 191 1.51 17.69 9.53
CA LEU A 191 1.56 16.39 10.20
C LEU A 191 2.88 15.65 9.89
N ALA A 192 3.26 15.57 8.61
CA ALA A 192 4.53 14.97 8.19
C ALA A 192 5.72 15.63 8.86
N THR A 193 5.73 16.97 8.93
CA THR A 193 6.82 17.75 9.53
C THR A 193 6.92 17.50 11.03
N ARG A 194 5.79 17.50 11.76
CA ARG A 194 5.78 17.25 13.21
C ARG A 194 6.23 15.84 13.57
N VAL A 195 5.77 14.84 12.81
CA VAL A 195 6.20 13.46 13.02
C VAL A 195 7.67 13.28 12.66
N ALA A 196 8.14 13.89 11.57
CA ALA A 196 9.57 13.87 11.22
C ALA A 196 10.47 14.49 12.30
N ASN A 197 10.04 15.59 12.92
CA ASN A 197 10.76 16.19 14.04
C ASN A 197 10.79 15.27 15.27
N ALA A 198 9.65 14.64 15.62
CA ALA A 198 9.59 13.67 16.72
C ALA A 198 10.50 12.45 16.48
N VAL A 199 10.56 11.96 15.23
CA VAL A 199 11.48 10.89 14.83
C VAL A 199 12.93 11.32 14.96
N ARG A 200 13.27 12.53 14.51
CA ARG A 200 14.63 13.08 14.62
C ARG A 200 15.08 13.21 16.07
N GLU A 201 14.24 13.78 16.93
CA GLU A 201 14.47 13.89 18.38
C GLU A 201 14.72 12.52 19.03
N ALA A 202 13.88 11.53 18.70
CA ALA A 202 14.04 10.18 19.23
C ALA A 202 15.28 9.45 18.69
N GLY A 203 15.74 9.82 17.48
CA GLY A 203 16.92 9.27 16.82
C GLY A 203 18.26 9.89 17.22
N THR A 204 18.27 11.01 17.95
CA THR A 204 19.49 11.70 18.42
C THR A 204 19.78 11.49 19.91
N ALA A 205 18.82 11.01 20.70
CA ALA A 205 18.85 11.03 22.18
C ALA A 205 19.89 10.12 22.88
N LYS A 206 20.89 9.54 22.19
CA LYS A 206 21.89 8.65 22.79
C LYS A 206 23.20 9.32 23.22
N GLU A 207 23.47 10.59 22.91
CA GLU A 207 24.74 11.22 23.30
C GLU A 207 24.80 11.78 24.74
N THR A 208 23.69 11.89 25.47
CA THR A 208 23.67 12.67 26.74
C THR A 208 23.68 11.85 28.04
N LEU A 209 23.75 10.51 27.99
CA LEU A 209 23.64 9.65 29.19
C LEU A 209 24.91 8.84 29.53
N GLN A 210 26.06 9.10 28.89
CA GLN A 210 27.34 8.44 29.20
C GLN A 210 28.36 9.32 29.94
N SER A 211 27.97 10.49 30.44
CA SER A 211 28.82 11.33 31.30
C SER A 211 28.11 11.61 32.63
N ALA A 212 28.14 10.63 33.53
CA ALA A 212 27.93 10.79 34.96
C ALA A 212 28.94 9.93 35.71
#